data_AF-A0A2E8Q7A6-F1
#
_entry.id   AF-A0A2E8Q7A6-F1
#
_cell.length_a   1.000
_cell.length_b   1.000
_cell.length_c   1.000
_cell.angle_alpha   90.00
_cell.angle_beta   90.00
_cell.angle_gamma   90.00
#
_symmetry.space_group_name_H-M   'P 1'
#
loop_
_entity.id
_entity.type
_entity.pdbx_description
1 polymer ?
#
loop_
_entity_poly.entity_id
_entity_poly.type
_entity_poly.pdbx_seq_one_letter_code
_entity_poly.pdbx_strand_id
1 'polypeptide(L)'
;MSGVISSGARGGLSDQTLGPILEKAFKKGQHEAVALLINSPGGSPVQSSLISSRVQRLAEENEMPVYAFIEDVAASGGYWLACAANEIYADTGSIIGSIGVISSGFGFEELINKYGVERRVYTAGKSKSMLDPFKKEKPEDIKRLKRILGEMHELFISHVKKT
;
A
#
# COMPACT_ATOMS: atom_id res chain seq x y z
N MET A 1 -12.66 -6.76 3.64
CA MET A 1 -11.64 -5.70 3.57
C MET A 1 -11.91 -4.83 2.35
N SER A 2 -12.74 -3.80 2.51
CA SER A 2 -13.14 -2.92 1.40
C SER A 2 -12.65 -1.50 1.62
N GLY A 3 -12.16 -0.85 0.56
CA GLY A 3 -11.71 0.55 0.56
C GLY A 3 -10.20 0.75 0.44
N VAL A 4 -9.78 2.01 0.55
CA VAL A 4 -8.37 2.44 0.41
C VAL A 4 -7.55 2.04 1.63
N ILE A 5 -6.36 1.50 1.41
CA ILE A 5 -5.41 1.16 2.47
C ILE A 5 -4.66 2.43 2.90
N SER A 6 -4.78 2.86 4.15
CA SER A 6 -4.19 4.13 4.59
C SER A 6 -3.91 4.18 6.09
N SER A 7 -2.91 4.95 6.50
CA SER A 7 -2.67 5.26 7.91
C SER A 7 -3.44 6.52 8.30
N GLY A 8 -4.47 6.40 9.14
CA GLY A 8 -5.02 7.56 9.86
C GLY A 8 -6.21 8.31 9.22
N ALA A 9 -7.07 7.66 8.43
CA ALA A 9 -8.37 8.23 8.06
C ALA A 9 -9.53 7.38 8.60
N ARG A 10 -10.63 8.02 9.03
CA ARG A 10 -11.91 7.31 9.25
C ARG A 10 -12.32 6.66 7.92
N GLY A 11 -12.44 5.34 7.89
CA GLY A 11 -12.93 4.58 6.74
C GLY A 11 -11.86 3.94 5.84
N GLY A 12 -10.57 4.14 6.11
CA GLY A 12 -9.50 3.43 5.41
C GLY A 12 -9.11 2.11 6.08
N LEU A 13 -8.64 1.14 5.29
CA LEU A 13 -8.07 -0.11 5.82
C LEU A 13 -6.69 0.17 6.42
N SER A 14 -6.53 -0.12 7.71
CA SER A 14 -5.26 0.01 8.43
C SER A 14 -5.04 -1.18 9.36
N ASP A 15 -3.78 -1.44 9.74
CA ASP A 15 -3.46 -2.49 10.71
C ASP A 15 -4.18 -2.25 12.05
N GLN A 16 -4.22 -0.99 12.51
CA GLN A 16 -4.89 -0.64 13.76
C GLN A 16 -6.39 -0.96 13.72
N THR A 17 -7.07 -0.66 12.61
CA THR A 17 -8.52 -0.90 12.47
C THR A 17 -8.85 -2.37 12.25
N LEU A 18 -7.98 -3.11 11.56
CA LEU A 18 -8.21 -4.52 11.24
C LEU A 18 -7.71 -5.47 12.33
N GLY A 19 -6.77 -5.04 13.18
CA GLY A 19 -6.15 -5.86 14.22
C GLY A 19 -7.15 -6.65 15.07
N PRO A 20 -8.11 -6.00 15.75
CA PRO A 20 -9.10 -6.71 16.58
C PRO A 20 -9.99 -7.67 15.78
N ILE A 21 -10.30 -7.34 14.52
CA ILE A 21 -11.14 -8.17 13.64
C ILE A 21 -10.37 -9.41 13.23
N LEU A 22 -9.10 -9.25 12.87
CA LEU A 22 -8.20 -10.34 12.49
C LEU A 22 -7.93 -11.26 13.69
N GLU A 23 -7.61 -10.72 14.86
CA GLU A 23 -7.40 -11.52 16.07
C GLU A 23 -8.64 -12.36 16.42
N LYS A 24 -9.84 -11.80 16.24
CA LYS A 24 -11.09 -12.56 16.41
C LYS A 24 -11.26 -13.65 15.34
N ALA A 25 -10.97 -13.34 14.08
CA ALA A 25 -11.13 -14.29 12.97
C ALA A 25 -10.20 -15.51 13.08
N PHE A 26 -9.01 -15.34 13.64
CA PHE A 26 -8.02 -16.41 13.83
C PHE A 26 -8.11 -17.10 15.20
N LYS A 27 -9.19 -16.89 15.97
CA LYS A 27 -9.32 -17.52 17.29
C LYS A 27 -9.45 -19.05 17.18
N LYS A 28 -8.43 -19.78 17.63
CA LYS A 28 -8.35 -21.25 17.58
C LYS A 28 -9.59 -21.92 18.20
N GLY A 29 -10.08 -22.96 17.53
CA GLY A 29 -11.23 -23.78 17.96
C GLY A 29 -12.61 -23.22 17.63
N GLN A 30 -12.71 -22.04 17.00
CA GLN A 30 -13.98 -21.50 16.50
C GLN A 30 -14.18 -21.73 15.00
N HIS A 31 -13.09 -21.77 14.24
CA HIS A 31 -13.08 -21.78 12.78
C HIS A 31 -11.98 -22.72 12.28
N GLU A 32 -12.17 -23.29 11.09
CA GLU A 32 -11.19 -24.17 10.43
C GLU A 32 -10.34 -23.41 9.39
N ALA A 33 -10.79 -22.24 8.94
CA ALA A 33 -10.12 -21.41 7.94
C ALA A 33 -10.54 -19.94 8.08
N VAL A 34 -9.80 -19.02 7.45
CA VAL A 34 -10.16 -17.60 7.34
C VAL A 34 -10.33 -17.21 5.87
N ALA A 35 -11.44 -16.54 5.55
CA ALA A 35 -11.68 -15.95 4.24
C ALA A 35 -11.46 -14.42 4.28
N LEU A 36 -10.54 -13.92 3.45
CA LEU A 36 -10.31 -12.50 3.22
C LEU A 36 -11.10 -12.05 2.00
N LEU A 37 -12.25 -11.41 2.22
CA LEU A 37 -12.96 -10.73 1.14
C LEU A 37 -12.24 -9.40 0.86
N ILE A 38 -11.72 -9.20 -0.36
CA ILE A 38 -10.91 -8.03 -0.73
C ILE A 38 -11.60 -7.24 -1.84
N ASN A 39 -11.80 -5.95 -1.58
CA ASN A 39 -12.29 -4.98 -2.55
C ASN A 39 -11.55 -3.65 -2.36
N SER A 40 -10.31 -3.60 -2.83
CA SER A 40 -9.39 -2.48 -2.58
C SER A 40 -8.58 -2.10 -3.82
N PRO A 41 -8.54 -0.79 -4.16
CA PRO A 41 -7.64 -0.26 -5.18
C PRO A 41 -6.18 -0.14 -4.69
N GLY A 42 -5.91 -0.50 -3.43
CA GLY A 42 -4.60 -0.37 -2.80
C GLY A 42 -4.47 0.88 -1.95
N GLY A 43 -3.25 1.41 -1.85
CA GLY A 43 -2.92 2.58 -1.04
C GLY A 43 -1.54 2.48 -0.40
N SER A 44 -1.46 2.71 0.91
CA SER A 44 -0.20 2.75 1.64
C SER A 44 0.55 1.42 1.58
N PRO A 45 1.82 1.40 1.10
CA PRO A 45 2.62 0.16 1.07
C PRO A 45 2.92 -0.36 2.47
N VAL A 46 3.13 0.56 3.44
CA VAL A 46 3.41 0.19 4.83
C VAL A 46 2.20 -0.47 5.48
N GLN A 47 1.01 0.10 5.32
CA GLN A 47 -0.20 -0.51 5.90
C GLN A 47 -0.52 -1.84 5.23
N SER A 48 -0.32 -1.96 3.91
CA SER A 48 -0.48 -3.23 3.18
C SER A 48 0.44 -4.31 3.76
N SER A 49 1.72 -3.97 3.97
CA SER A 49 2.69 -4.88 4.59
C SER A 49 2.33 -5.25 6.03
N LEU A 50 1.92 -4.30 6.87
CA LEU A 50 1.57 -4.57 8.27
C LEU A 50 0.37 -5.52 8.39
N ILE A 51 -0.70 -5.25 7.63
CA ILE A 51 -1.90 -6.10 7.60
C ILE A 51 -1.53 -7.49 7.08
N SER A 52 -0.81 -7.57 5.96
CA SER A 52 -0.37 -8.85 5.36
C SER A 52 0.47 -9.68 6.33
N SER A 53 1.46 -9.07 7.00
CA SER A 53 2.30 -9.77 7.97
C SER A 53 1.52 -10.23 9.19
N ARG A 54 0.52 -9.45 9.65
CA ARG A 54 -0.37 -9.88 10.74
C ARG A 54 -1.21 -11.09 10.32
N VAL A 55 -1.80 -11.08 9.12
CA VAL A 55 -2.55 -12.22 8.59
C VAL A 55 -1.69 -13.47 8.56
N GLN A 56 -0.50 -13.39 7.95
CA GLN A 56 0.41 -14.54 7.84
C GLN A 56 0.84 -15.06 9.22
N ARG A 57 1.21 -14.16 10.14
CA ARG A 57 1.57 -14.54 11.51
C ARG A 57 0.43 -15.25 12.23
N LEU A 58 -0.79 -14.71 12.16
CA LEU A 58 -1.95 -15.33 12.81
C LEU A 58 -2.32 -16.67 12.18
N ALA A 59 -2.17 -16.81 10.87
CA ALA A 59 -2.37 -18.07 10.16
C ALA A 59 -1.37 -19.13 10.61
N GLU A 60 -0.09 -18.79 10.71
CA GLU A 60 0.98 -19.66 11.19
C GLU A 60 0.78 -20.05 12.67
N GLU A 61 0.54 -19.08 13.55
CA GLU A 61 0.35 -19.31 15.00
C GLU A 61 -0.85 -20.21 15.31
N ASN A 62 -1.90 -20.14 14.49
CA ASN A 62 -3.14 -20.89 14.71
C ASN A 62 -3.29 -22.11 13.79
N GLU A 63 -2.32 -22.35 12.89
CA GLU A 63 -2.34 -23.43 11.90
C GLU A 63 -3.61 -23.39 11.03
N MET A 64 -4.03 -22.18 10.66
CA MET A 64 -5.27 -21.95 9.93
C MET A 64 -5.00 -21.51 8.48
N PRO A 65 -5.54 -22.22 7.47
CA PRO A 65 -5.46 -21.78 6.08
C PRO A 65 -6.25 -20.48 5.87
N VAL A 66 -5.73 -19.67 4.95
CA VAL A 66 -6.29 -18.38 4.55
C VAL A 66 -6.62 -18.41 3.07
N TYR A 67 -7.83 -18.00 2.72
CA TYR A 67 -8.30 -17.90 1.35
C TYR A 67 -8.66 -16.44 1.03
N ALA A 68 -8.14 -15.89 -0.06
CA ALA A 68 -8.52 -14.57 -0.53
C ALA A 68 -9.63 -14.68 -1.59
N PHE A 69 -10.71 -13.93 -1.41
CA PHE A 69 -11.79 -13.78 -2.38
C PHE A 69 -11.83 -12.33 -2.84
N ILE A 70 -11.53 -12.12 -4.12
CA ILE A 70 -11.51 -10.80 -4.72
C ILE A 70 -12.91 -10.50 -5.26
N GLU A 71 -13.47 -9.37 -4.84
CA GLU A 71 -14.72 -8.83 -5.39
C GLU A 71 -14.39 -8.05 -6.69
N ASP A 72 -14.66 -6.74 -6.73
CA ASP A 72 -14.43 -5.94 -7.93
C ASP A 72 -12.93 -5.70 -8.19
N VAL A 73 -12.15 -5.46 -7.13
CA VAL A 73 -10.75 -5.06 -7.27
C VAL A 73 -9.86 -5.55 -6.13
N ALA A 74 -8.69 -6.06 -6.48
CA ALA A 74 -7.53 -6.22 -5.60
C ALA A 74 -6.29 -5.77 -6.36
N ALA A 75 -6.09 -4.46 -6.42
CA ALA A 75 -4.99 -3.82 -7.14
C ALA A 75 -3.98 -3.19 -6.17
N SER A 76 -2.70 -3.14 -6.56
CA SER A 76 -1.61 -2.54 -5.78
C SER A 76 -1.60 -3.13 -4.36
N GLY A 77 -1.73 -2.30 -3.31
CA GLY A 77 -1.86 -2.77 -1.93
C GLY A 77 -2.98 -3.82 -1.70
N GLY A 78 -4.06 -3.80 -2.48
CA GLY A 78 -5.11 -4.83 -2.41
C GLY A 78 -4.59 -6.19 -2.87
N TYR A 79 -3.81 -6.22 -3.95
CA TYR A 79 -3.15 -7.45 -4.41
C TYR A 79 -2.09 -7.92 -3.41
N TRP A 80 -1.38 -6.98 -2.77
CA TRP A 80 -0.45 -7.29 -1.68
C TRP A 80 -1.14 -8.06 -0.54
N LEU A 81 -2.34 -7.62 -0.14
CA LEU A 81 -3.14 -8.32 0.87
C LEU A 81 -3.61 -9.70 0.39
N ALA A 82 -4.01 -9.83 -0.88
CA ALA A 82 -4.41 -11.10 -1.46
C ALA A 82 -3.27 -12.13 -1.42
N CYS A 83 -2.04 -11.69 -1.69
CA CYS A 83 -0.81 -12.48 -1.58
C CYS A 83 -0.48 -12.97 -0.15
N ALA A 84 -1.21 -12.53 0.88
CA ALA A 84 -1.10 -13.08 2.23
C ALA A 84 -1.83 -14.43 2.41
N ALA A 85 -2.70 -14.80 1.46
CA ALA A 85 -3.50 -16.02 1.50
C ALA A 85 -2.77 -17.19 0.83
N ASN A 86 -3.20 -18.42 1.16
CA ASN A 86 -2.74 -19.66 0.52
C ASN A 86 -3.26 -19.80 -0.90
N GLU A 87 -4.51 -19.38 -1.14
CA GLU A 87 -5.11 -19.38 -2.47
C GLU A 87 -5.90 -18.09 -2.70
N ILE A 88 -5.91 -17.65 -3.95
CA ILE A 88 -6.57 -16.42 -4.40
C ILE A 88 -7.64 -16.80 -5.42
N TYR A 89 -8.89 -16.45 -5.11
CA TYR A 89 -10.06 -16.61 -5.96
C TYR A 89 -10.53 -15.24 -6.44
N ALA A 90 -10.82 -15.14 -7.73
CA ALA A 90 -11.29 -13.90 -8.36
C ALA A 90 -12.29 -14.22 -9.47
N ASP A 91 -13.23 -13.32 -9.72
CA ASP A 91 -14.05 -13.38 -10.92
C ASP A 91 -13.21 -13.00 -12.15
N THR A 92 -13.60 -13.49 -13.33
CA THR A 92 -12.95 -13.12 -14.60
C THR A 92 -12.96 -11.62 -14.89
N GLY A 93 -13.92 -10.88 -14.33
CA GLY A 93 -14.04 -9.43 -14.42
C GLY A 93 -13.33 -8.66 -13.29
N SER A 94 -12.81 -9.34 -12.26
CA SER A 94 -12.10 -8.69 -11.16
C SER A 94 -10.81 -8.03 -11.65
N ILE A 95 -10.53 -6.81 -11.17
CA ILE A 95 -9.29 -6.10 -11.48
C ILE A 95 -8.22 -6.50 -10.46
N ILE A 96 -7.21 -7.25 -10.91
CA ILE A 96 -6.12 -7.74 -10.06
C ILE A 96 -4.74 -7.27 -10.53
N GLY A 97 -3.75 -7.28 -9.64
CA GLY A 97 -2.38 -6.92 -9.96
C GLY A 97 -2.07 -5.46 -9.66
N SER A 98 -1.66 -4.68 -10.66
CA SER A 98 -1.07 -3.34 -10.44
C SER A 98 0.14 -3.39 -9.49
N ILE A 99 1.02 -4.37 -9.74
CA ILE A 99 2.27 -4.58 -8.99
C ILE A 99 3.23 -3.44 -9.37
N GLY A 100 3.31 -2.45 -8.50
CA GLY A 100 4.06 -1.22 -8.78
C GLY A 100 3.88 -0.19 -7.67
N VAL A 101 4.73 0.83 -7.70
CA VAL A 101 4.73 1.93 -6.72
C VAL A 101 4.84 3.23 -7.48
N ILE A 102 3.98 4.19 -7.12
CA ILE A 102 3.94 5.50 -7.76
C ILE A 102 4.19 6.61 -6.74
N SER A 103 4.83 7.68 -7.21
CA SER A 103 4.85 8.98 -6.55
C SER A 103 4.51 10.01 -7.61
N SER A 104 3.47 10.80 -7.36
CA SER A 104 2.92 11.77 -8.31
C SER A 104 2.76 13.12 -7.65
N GLY A 105 2.98 14.18 -8.43
CA GLY A 105 2.79 15.56 -8.04
C GLY A 105 2.75 16.45 -9.28
N PHE A 106 2.59 17.75 -9.06
CA PHE A 106 2.59 18.76 -10.13
C PHE A 106 3.84 19.63 -10.05
N GLY A 107 4.24 20.21 -11.18
CA GLY A 107 5.17 21.33 -11.23
C GLY A 107 4.42 22.63 -11.49
N PHE A 108 4.55 23.59 -10.57
CA PHE A 108 3.89 24.91 -10.60
C PHE A 108 4.87 26.08 -10.62
N GLU A 109 6.18 25.83 -10.79
CA GLU A 109 7.23 26.88 -10.87
C GLU A 109 6.86 27.96 -11.90
N GLU A 110 6.55 27.58 -13.14
CA GLU A 110 6.22 28.53 -14.20
C GLU A 110 4.91 29.28 -13.93
N LEU A 111 3.93 28.61 -13.30
CA LEU A 111 2.66 29.19 -12.94
C LEU A 111 2.85 30.33 -11.94
N ILE A 112 3.59 30.09 -10.86
CA ILE A 112 3.82 31.13 -9.83
C ILE A 112 4.68 32.28 -10.37
N ASN A 113 5.67 31.97 -11.22
CA ASN A 113 6.50 32.98 -11.88
C ASN A 113 5.66 33.90 -12.77
N LYS A 114 4.70 33.34 -13.52
CA LYS A 114 3.80 34.10 -14.40
C LYS A 114 2.95 35.13 -13.66
N TYR A 115 2.55 34.83 -12.42
CA TYR A 115 1.72 35.72 -11.59
C TYR A 115 2.53 36.53 -10.56
N GLY A 116 3.87 36.51 -10.65
CA GLY A 116 4.73 37.26 -9.73
C GLY A 116 4.68 36.76 -8.28
N VAL A 117 4.29 35.49 -8.06
CA VAL A 117 4.22 34.89 -6.73
C VAL A 117 5.60 34.34 -6.34
N GLU A 118 6.17 34.88 -5.27
CA GLU A 118 7.48 34.46 -4.76
C GLU A 118 7.36 33.32 -3.73
N ARG A 119 7.99 32.18 -4.02
CA ARG A 119 8.06 31.03 -3.09
C ARG A 119 9.28 31.13 -2.17
N ARG A 120 9.06 31.45 -0.88
CA ARG A 120 10.12 31.48 0.16
C ARG A 120 10.15 30.19 0.98
N VAL A 121 11.23 29.43 0.87
CA VAL A 121 11.43 28.15 1.59
C VAL A 121 12.76 28.15 2.31
N TYR A 122 12.73 28.00 3.62
CA TYR A 122 13.91 27.84 4.47
C TYR A 122 13.91 26.42 5.04
N THR A 123 15.01 25.67 4.86
CA THR A 123 15.12 24.28 5.31
C THR A 123 16.45 24.03 6.00
N ALA A 124 16.47 23.17 7.02
CA ALA A 124 17.69 22.62 7.62
C ALA A 124 17.86 21.14 7.22
N GLY A 125 19.01 20.77 6.65
CA GLY A 125 19.30 19.42 6.16
C GLY A 125 19.14 19.28 4.63
N LYS A 126 19.86 18.32 4.03
CA LYS A 126 19.88 18.08 2.58
C LYS A 126 18.53 17.50 2.10
N SER A 127 18.04 17.99 0.96
CA SER A 127 16.82 17.50 0.27
C SER A 127 15.52 17.58 1.08
N LYS A 128 15.43 18.47 2.07
CA LYS A 128 14.23 18.67 2.92
C LYS A 128 13.06 19.39 2.26
N SER A 129 13.24 19.82 1.01
CA SER A 129 12.18 20.33 0.13
C SER A 129 12.12 19.53 -1.18
N MET A 130 12.56 18.27 -1.13
CA MET A 130 12.35 17.33 -2.24
C MET A 130 10.84 17.18 -2.50
N LEU A 131 10.46 17.08 -3.78
CA LEU A 131 9.06 17.09 -4.25
C LEU A 131 8.28 18.39 -3.96
N ASP A 132 8.96 19.52 -3.73
CA ASP A 132 8.30 20.82 -3.68
C ASP A 132 7.77 21.18 -5.08
N PRO A 133 6.44 21.27 -5.28
CA PRO A 133 5.86 21.50 -6.59
C PRO A 133 6.18 22.89 -7.15
N PHE A 134 6.63 23.83 -6.31
CA PHE A 134 6.92 25.20 -6.70
C PHE A 134 8.39 25.44 -7.06
N LYS A 135 9.21 24.39 -7.11
CA LYS A 135 10.62 24.48 -7.47
C LYS A 135 10.94 23.54 -8.63
N LYS A 136 11.93 23.93 -9.42
CA LYS A 136 12.56 23.03 -10.39
C LYS A 136 13.10 21.77 -9.69
N GLU A 137 12.85 20.62 -10.30
CA GLU A 137 13.38 19.35 -9.83
C GLU A 137 14.92 19.34 -9.87
N LYS A 138 15.51 18.74 -8.84
CA LYS A 138 16.96 18.51 -8.78
C LYS A 138 17.28 17.09 -9.25
N PRO A 139 18.24 16.89 -10.16
CA PRO A 139 18.59 15.55 -10.65
C PRO A 139 18.94 14.56 -9.52
N GLU A 140 19.58 15.03 -8.45
CA GLU A 140 19.94 14.20 -7.30
C GLU A 140 18.72 13.73 -6.50
N ASP A 141 17.73 14.61 -6.34
CA ASP A 141 16.47 14.31 -5.66
C ASP A 141 15.64 13.32 -6.50
N ILE A 142 15.62 13.48 -7.83
CA ILE A 142 14.96 12.53 -8.73
C ILE A 142 15.64 11.16 -8.71
N LYS A 143 16.98 11.12 -8.74
CA LYS A 143 17.74 9.86 -8.59
C LYS A 143 17.43 9.18 -7.26
N ARG A 144 17.29 9.96 -6.18
CA ARG A 144 16.89 9.45 -4.86
C ARG A 144 15.46 8.90 -4.88
N LEU A 145 14.50 9.61 -5.48
CA LEU A 145 13.12 9.17 -5.59
C LEU A 145 13.02 7.84 -6.33
N LYS A 146 13.66 7.76 -7.50
CA LYS A 146 13.67 6.54 -8.33
C LYS A 146 14.26 5.35 -7.59
N ARG A 147 15.29 5.57 -6.77
CA ARG A 147 15.84 4.51 -5.93
C ARG A 147 14.83 4.01 -4.90
N ILE A 148 14.18 4.93 -4.17
CA ILE A 148 13.15 4.58 -3.17
C ILE A 148 12.01 3.81 -3.84
N LEU A 149 11.50 4.28 -4.98
CA LEU A 149 10.45 3.60 -5.74
C LEU A 149 10.90 2.22 -6.23
N GLY A 150 12.14 2.10 -6.71
CA GLY A 150 12.72 0.82 -7.13
C GLY A 150 12.83 -0.18 -5.98
N GLU A 151 13.37 0.24 -4.83
CA GLU A 151 13.49 -0.60 -3.63
C GLU A 151 12.10 -1.07 -3.15
N MET A 152 11.09 -0.18 -3.14
CA MET A 152 9.73 -0.55 -2.77
C MET A 152 9.07 -1.50 -3.80
N HIS A 153 9.36 -1.32 -5.08
CA HIS A 153 8.85 -2.20 -6.13
C HIS A 153 9.47 -3.60 -6.04
N GLU A 154 10.78 -3.71 -5.79
CA GLU A 154 11.44 -5.00 -5.56
C GLU A 154 10.90 -5.71 -4.32
N LEU A 155 10.59 -4.96 -3.26
CA LEU A 155 9.91 -5.51 -2.08
C LEU A 155 8.53 -6.10 -2.46
N PHE A 156 7.76 -5.40 -3.30
CA PHE A 156 6.47 -5.89 -3.79
C PHE A 156 6.63 -7.16 -4.62
N ILE A 157 7.53 -7.17 -5.61
CA ILE A 157 7.82 -8.37 -6.41
C ILE A 157 8.23 -9.53 -5.50
N SER A 158 9.08 -9.28 -4.51
CA SER A 158 9.53 -10.29 -3.56
C SER A 158 8.40 -10.85 -2.71
N HIS A 159 7.43 -10.02 -2.33
CA HIS A 159 6.22 -10.46 -1.62
C HIS A 159 5.36 -11.36 -2.51
N VAL A 160 5.08 -10.93 -3.74
CA VAL A 160 4.26 -11.68 -4.70
C VAL A 160 4.89 -13.03 -5.07
N LYS A 161 6.22 -13.10 -5.20
CA LYS A 161 6.94 -14.36 -5.53
C LYS A 161 6.97 -15.39 -4.40
N LYS A 162 6.68 -14.98 -3.16
CA LYS A 162 6.65 -15.88 -2.00
C LYS A 162 5.29 -16.56 -1.81
N THR A 163 4.24 -15.98 -2.39
CA THR A 163 2.89 -16.57 -2.50
C THR A 163 2.92 -17.73 -3.48
#